data_AF-A0A1G3BTW0-F1
#
_entry.id   AF-A0A1G3BTW0-F1
#
_cell.length_a   1.000
_cell.length_b   1.000
_cell.length_c   1.000
_cell.angle_alpha   90.00
_cell.angle_beta   90.00
_cell.angle_gamma   90.00
#
_symmetry.space_group_name_H-M   'P 1'
#
loop_
_entity.id
_entity.type
_entity.pdbx_description
1 polymer ?
#
loop_
_entity_poly.entity_id
_entity_poly.type
_entity_poly.pdbx_seq_one_letter_code
_entity_poly.pdbx_strand_id
1 'polypeptide(L)'
;MGKNRNYSEEIALRNKRLLKRTKRWKQVERRIHPLIESFNVIRQSAWDKKIKSELYRYIPIGSIACLEGWYRIAVANLIDSNPKCRCNAESFREPKFEVRDVLAVHYRHLTAGELVAHMLPMNRLRDVNDSLTTIIGSDFTELFKSVCINPKRAPNPVTFGAEAGLIFKDVKDTFDLRHIFSHELATSMVVSAQRYENCIFSVFMYLVGAERVIQNLLGETA
;
A
#
# COMPACT_ATOMS: atom_id res chain seq x y z
N MET A 1 14.57 -17.51 24.11
CA MET A 1 14.91 -17.59 22.68
C MET A 1 13.73 -17.06 21.87
N GLY A 2 13.90 -15.92 21.19
CA GLY A 2 12.86 -15.39 20.31
C GLY A 2 12.62 -16.36 19.15
N LYS A 3 11.36 -16.66 18.83
CA LYS A 3 11.01 -17.54 17.72
C LYS A 3 11.48 -16.88 16.41
N ASN A 4 12.50 -17.45 15.76
CA ASN A 4 12.95 -16.94 14.47
C ASN A 4 11.81 -17.00 13.46
N ARG A 5 11.48 -15.84 12.86
CA ARG A 5 10.35 -15.70 11.94
C ARG A 5 10.58 -16.52 10.67
N ASN A 6 9.58 -17.30 10.27
CA ASN A 6 9.63 -18.11 9.06
C ASN A 6 9.05 -17.32 7.87
N TYR A 7 9.90 -16.60 7.13
CA TYR A 7 9.41 -15.74 6.05
C TYR A 7 8.77 -16.52 4.92
N SER A 8 9.34 -17.67 4.54
CA SER A 8 8.74 -18.54 3.52
C SER A 8 7.27 -18.91 3.83
N GLU A 9 7.00 -19.29 5.07
CA GLU A 9 5.66 -19.67 5.52
C GLU A 9 4.72 -18.46 5.66
N GLU A 10 5.21 -17.35 6.20
CA GLU A 10 4.45 -16.10 6.30
C GLU A 10 4.01 -15.59 4.91
N ILE A 11 4.93 -15.59 3.93
CA ILE A 11 4.66 -15.21 2.54
C ILE A 11 3.66 -16.17 1.92
N ALA A 12 3.86 -17.49 2.07
CA ALA A 12 2.93 -18.49 1.54
C ALA A 12 1.51 -18.32 2.11
N LEU A 13 1.37 -18.04 3.41
CA LEU A 13 0.07 -17.79 4.04
C LEU A 13 -0.59 -16.49 3.53
N ARG A 14 0.19 -15.44 3.28
CA ARG A 14 -0.29 -14.19 2.67
C ARG A 14 -0.78 -14.46 1.24
N ASN A 15 0.02 -15.15 0.42
CA ASN A 15 -0.31 -15.48 -0.95
C ASN A 15 -1.56 -16.34 -1.09
N LYS A 16 -1.82 -17.24 -0.13
CA LYS A 16 -3.08 -18.01 -0.07
C LYS A 16 -4.34 -17.14 0.08
N ARG A 17 -4.21 -15.93 0.64
CA ARG A 17 -5.32 -14.97 0.83
C ARG A 17 -5.47 -14.01 -0.35
N LEU A 18 -4.51 -14.00 -1.28
CA LEU A 18 -4.59 -13.23 -2.51
C LEU A 18 -5.39 -14.00 -3.56
N LEU A 19 -6.06 -13.25 -4.44
CA LEU A 19 -6.79 -13.84 -5.54
C LEU A 19 -5.80 -14.28 -6.62
N LYS A 20 -5.82 -15.58 -6.93
CA LYS A 20 -4.99 -16.14 -8.00
C LYS A 20 -5.35 -15.52 -9.35
N ARG A 21 -4.34 -15.30 -10.20
CA ARG A 21 -4.51 -14.80 -11.59
C ARG A 21 -5.28 -13.49 -11.70
N THR A 22 -5.31 -12.70 -10.62
CA THR A 22 -6.01 -11.42 -10.56
C THR A 22 -4.99 -10.29 -10.55
N LYS A 23 -5.17 -9.30 -11.42
CA LYS A 23 -4.30 -8.10 -11.47
C LYS A 23 -4.27 -7.41 -10.10
N ARG A 24 -3.12 -6.80 -9.78
CA ARG A 24 -2.89 -6.07 -8.51
C ARG A 24 -4.00 -5.04 -8.22
N TRP A 25 -4.35 -4.20 -9.20
CA TRP A 25 -5.44 -3.22 -9.05
C TRP A 25 -6.80 -3.85 -8.73
N LYS A 26 -7.14 -5.00 -9.33
CA LYS A 26 -8.42 -5.69 -9.06
C LYS A 26 -8.50 -6.23 -7.63
N GLN A 27 -7.35 -6.56 -7.02
CA GLN A 27 -7.30 -6.92 -5.60
C GLN A 27 -7.51 -5.70 -4.70
N VAL A 28 -6.96 -4.55 -5.08
CA VAL A 28 -7.18 -3.26 -4.40
C VAL A 28 -8.64 -2.85 -4.45
N GLU A 29 -9.27 -2.84 -5.63
CA GLU A 29 -10.69 -2.45 -5.81
C GLU A 29 -11.62 -3.25 -4.87
N ARG A 30 -11.40 -4.56 -4.76
CA ARG A 30 -12.19 -5.44 -3.88
C ARG A 30 -12.07 -5.11 -2.39
N ARG A 31 -11.02 -4.39 -1.98
CA ARG A 31 -10.79 -4.02 -0.59
C ARG A 31 -11.12 -2.55 -0.32
N ILE A 32 -10.75 -1.64 -1.21
CA ILE A 32 -10.93 -0.21 -1.01
C ILE A 32 -12.38 0.24 -1.26
N HIS A 33 -13.10 -0.32 -2.24
CA HIS A 33 -14.49 0.08 -2.48
C HIS A 33 -15.42 -0.24 -1.31
N PRO A 34 -15.39 -1.45 -0.70
CA PRO A 34 -16.20 -1.73 0.48
C PRO A 34 -15.83 -0.85 1.69
N LEU A 35 -14.58 -0.42 1.82
CA LEU A 35 -14.17 0.53 2.87
C LEU A 35 -14.79 1.91 2.64
N ILE A 36 -14.83 2.40 1.40
CA ILE A 36 -15.47 3.68 1.03
C ILE A 36 -16.98 3.59 1.29
N GLU A 37 -17.60 2.50 0.88
CA GLU A 37 -19.03 2.25 1.14
C GLU A 37 -19.31 2.19 2.64
N SER A 38 -18.48 1.49 3.41
CA SER A 38 -18.61 1.41 4.87
C SER A 38 -18.53 2.79 5.54
N PHE A 39 -17.62 3.64 5.09
CA PHE A 39 -17.54 5.03 5.58
C PHE A 39 -18.86 5.78 5.36
N ASN A 40 -19.45 5.66 4.16
CA ASN A 40 -20.71 6.31 3.82
C ASN A 40 -21.88 5.75 4.63
N VAL A 41 -21.94 4.44 4.83
CA VAL A 41 -22.95 3.77 5.67
C VAL A 41 -22.86 4.27 7.11
N ILE A 42 -21.66 4.32 7.70
CA ILE A 42 -21.45 4.85 9.06
C ILE A 42 -21.88 6.32 9.13
N ARG A 43 -21.56 7.12 8.10
CA ARG A 43 -21.91 8.54 8.04
C ARG A 43 -23.42 8.75 8.07
N GLN A 44 -24.15 8.00 7.27
CA GLN A 44 -25.60 8.13 7.07
C GLN A 44 -26.44 7.40 8.12
N SER A 45 -25.86 6.47 8.90
CA SER A 45 -26.63 5.68 9.86
C SER A 45 -27.22 6.52 11.00
N ALA A 46 -28.27 6.02 11.65
CA ALA A 46 -28.83 6.62 12.86
C ALA A 46 -28.14 6.15 14.15
N TRP A 47 -26.96 5.51 14.05
CA TRP A 47 -26.26 4.96 15.21
C TRP A 47 -25.76 6.02 16.18
N ASP A 48 -25.64 5.63 17.45
CA ASP A 48 -25.08 6.47 18.50
C ASP A 48 -23.69 7.01 18.12
N LYS A 49 -23.40 8.24 18.54
CA LYS A 49 -22.15 8.95 18.20
C LYS A 49 -20.91 8.20 18.67
N LYS A 50 -20.94 7.53 19.83
CA LYS A 50 -19.80 6.77 20.35
C LYS A 50 -19.55 5.53 19.49
N ILE A 51 -20.62 4.84 19.09
CA ILE A 51 -20.53 3.68 18.18
C ILE A 51 -19.95 4.11 16.83
N LYS A 52 -20.46 5.19 16.23
CA LYS A 52 -19.91 5.74 14.97
C LYS A 52 -18.44 6.09 15.10
N SER A 53 -18.06 6.75 16.20
CA SER A 53 -16.68 7.13 16.46
C SER A 53 -15.75 5.92 16.51
N GLU A 54 -16.18 4.82 17.16
CA GLU A 54 -15.38 3.60 17.24
C GLU A 54 -15.26 2.92 15.87
N LEU A 55 -16.35 2.83 15.11
CA LEU A 55 -16.32 2.26 13.76
C LEU A 55 -15.43 3.08 12.79
N TYR A 56 -15.42 4.40 12.90
CA TYR A 56 -14.56 5.24 12.08
C TYR A 56 -13.07 5.00 12.32
N ARG A 57 -12.65 4.57 13.53
CA ARG A 57 -11.24 4.27 13.81
C ARG A 57 -10.70 3.16 12.92
N TYR A 58 -11.57 2.29 12.40
CA TYR A 58 -11.19 1.26 11.44
C TYR A 58 -10.80 1.82 10.06
N ILE A 59 -11.29 3.00 9.67
CA ILE A 59 -11.05 3.58 8.34
C ILE A 59 -9.56 3.75 8.02
N PRO A 60 -8.74 4.44 8.84
CA PRO A 60 -7.30 4.55 8.59
C PRO A 60 -6.60 3.18 8.66
N ILE A 61 -7.03 2.29 9.56
CA ILE A 61 -6.45 0.94 9.68
C ILE A 61 -6.68 0.13 8.39
N GLY A 62 -7.92 0.07 7.93
CA GLY A 62 -8.31 -0.64 6.70
C GLY A 62 -7.67 -0.04 5.45
N SER A 63 -7.56 1.29 5.39
CA SER A 63 -6.93 2.00 4.27
C SER A 63 -5.44 1.68 4.17
N ILE A 64 -4.69 1.78 5.28
CA ILE A 64 -3.25 1.43 5.29
C ILE A 64 -3.04 -0.06 5.07
N ALA A 65 -3.91 -0.94 5.58
CA ALA A 65 -3.82 -2.37 5.28
C ALA A 65 -4.03 -2.67 3.78
N CYS A 66 -4.88 -1.91 3.10
CA CYS A 66 -5.06 -2.01 1.65
C CYS A 66 -3.81 -1.53 0.90
N LEU A 67 -3.26 -0.38 1.30
CA LEU A 67 -1.99 0.15 0.79
C LEU A 67 -0.85 -0.87 0.97
N GLU A 68 -0.77 -1.52 2.14
CA GLU A 68 0.25 -2.53 2.42
C GLU A 68 0.12 -3.76 1.53
N GLY A 69 -1.09 -4.29 1.37
CA GLY A 69 -1.32 -5.40 0.45
C GLY A 69 -0.90 -5.05 -0.98
N TRP A 70 -1.26 -3.86 -1.46
CA TRP A 70 -0.85 -3.38 -2.78
C TRP A 70 0.67 -3.25 -2.90
N TYR A 71 1.32 -2.61 -1.92
CA TYR A 71 2.75 -2.32 -1.94
C TYR A 71 3.59 -3.61 -2.03
N ARG A 72 3.25 -4.63 -1.25
CA ARG A 72 3.98 -5.91 -1.29
C ARG A 72 3.93 -6.55 -2.69
N ILE A 73 2.76 -6.52 -3.33
CA ILE A 73 2.58 -7.04 -4.70
C ILE A 73 3.31 -6.16 -5.72
N ALA A 74 3.25 -4.83 -5.57
CA ALA A 74 3.90 -3.88 -6.47
C ALA A 74 5.43 -4.07 -6.48
N VAL A 75 6.04 -4.11 -5.29
CA VAL A 75 7.49 -4.32 -5.15
C VAL A 75 7.92 -5.67 -5.70
N ALA A 76 7.19 -6.75 -5.37
CA ALA A 76 7.51 -8.08 -5.88
C ALA A 76 7.49 -8.10 -7.41
N ASN A 77 6.42 -7.58 -8.02
CA ASN A 77 6.29 -7.53 -9.48
C ASN A 77 7.41 -6.70 -10.15
N LEU A 78 7.77 -5.55 -9.58
CA LEU A 78 8.86 -4.71 -10.09
C LEU A 78 10.19 -5.49 -10.13
N ILE A 79 10.56 -6.12 -9.02
CA ILE A 79 11.82 -6.87 -8.90
C ILE A 79 11.83 -8.12 -9.79
N ASP A 80 10.72 -8.85 -9.83
CA ASP A 80 10.65 -10.09 -10.59
C ASP A 80 10.61 -9.85 -12.10
N SER A 81 9.99 -8.75 -12.55
CA SER A 81 9.71 -8.52 -13.98
C SER A 81 10.61 -7.48 -14.65
N ASN A 82 11.17 -6.51 -13.92
CA ASN A 82 12.00 -5.45 -14.50
C ASN A 82 13.48 -5.63 -14.10
N PRO A 83 14.40 -5.95 -15.04
CA PRO A 83 15.81 -6.18 -14.74
C PRO A 83 16.51 -5.01 -14.04
N LYS A 84 16.18 -3.76 -14.42
CA LYS A 84 16.74 -2.57 -13.76
C LYS A 84 16.29 -2.48 -12.31
N CYS A 85 15.00 -2.73 -12.05
CA CYS A 85 14.47 -2.74 -10.69
C CYS A 85 15.09 -3.85 -9.83
N ARG A 86 15.35 -5.02 -10.44
CA ARG A 86 16.04 -6.12 -9.79
C ARG A 86 17.45 -5.75 -9.35
N CYS A 87 18.25 -5.19 -10.27
CA CYS A 87 19.60 -4.74 -9.95
C CYS A 87 19.61 -3.65 -8.87
N ASN A 88 18.68 -2.69 -8.95
CA ASN A 88 18.57 -1.64 -7.93
C ASN A 88 18.23 -2.17 -6.53
N ALA A 89 17.43 -3.25 -6.45
CA ALA A 89 17.07 -3.86 -5.17
C ALA A 89 18.27 -4.46 -4.41
N GLU A 90 19.40 -4.72 -5.08
CA GLU A 90 20.65 -5.16 -4.43
C GLU A 90 21.23 -4.10 -3.49
N SER A 91 20.84 -2.82 -3.67
CA SER A 91 21.28 -1.72 -2.81
C SER A 91 20.67 -1.73 -1.41
N PHE A 92 19.60 -2.51 -1.18
CA PHE A 92 19.04 -2.68 0.16
C PHE A 92 20.04 -3.43 1.05
N ARG A 93 20.58 -2.71 2.04
CA ARG A 93 21.56 -3.27 2.96
C ARG A 93 20.90 -4.23 3.95
N GLU A 94 21.60 -5.33 4.23
CA GLU A 94 21.36 -6.25 5.34
C GLU A 94 19.94 -6.87 5.44
N PRO A 95 19.38 -7.47 4.37
CA PRO A 95 18.25 -8.37 4.58
C PRO A 95 18.73 -9.57 5.41
N LYS A 96 18.24 -9.70 6.65
CA LYS A 96 18.48 -10.88 7.47
C LYS A 96 17.65 -12.05 6.93
N PHE A 97 18.21 -12.82 6.00
CA PHE A 97 17.62 -14.07 5.51
C PHE A 97 18.28 -15.28 6.18
N GLU A 98 17.50 -16.33 6.33
CA GLU A 98 18.01 -17.65 6.74
C GLU A 98 18.24 -18.53 5.51
N VAL A 99 19.05 -19.58 5.64
CA VAL A 99 19.31 -20.53 4.55
C VAL A 99 18.01 -21.11 3.97
N ARG A 100 16.99 -21.31 4.82
CA ARG A 100 15.66 -21.77 4.37
C ARG A 100 14.97 -20.81 3.40
N ASP A 101 15.17 -19.49 3.55
CA ASP A 101 14.54 -18.50 2.67
C ASP A 101 15.21 -18.54 1.29
N VAL A 102 16.54 -18.70 1.26
CA VAL A 102 17.31 -18.89 0.02
C VAL A 102 16.89 -20.18 -0.68
N LEU A 103 16.74 -21.28 0.07
CA LEU A 103 16.26 -22.55 -0.48
C LEU A 103 14.81 -22.43 -1.00
N ALA A 104 13.94 -21.69 -0.31
CA ALA A 104 12.58 -21.46 -0.77
C ALA A 104 12.53 -20.68 -2.11
N VAL A 105 13.43 -19.71 -2.31
CA VAL A 105 13.61 -19.06 -3.62
C VAL A 105 14.13 -20.05 -4.66
N HIS A 106 15.17 -20.82 -4.33
CA HIS A 106 15.79 -21.79 -5.25
C HIS A 106 14.78 -22.86 -5.74
N TYR A 107 13.97 -23.39 -4.82
CA TYR A 107 12.91 -24.36 -5.13
C TYR A 107 11.62 -23.72 -5.66
N ARG A 108 11.60 -22.40 -5.93
CA ARG A 108 10.46 -21.64 -6.47
C ARG A 108 9.20 -21.73 -5.62
N HIS A 109 9.34 -21.87 -4.30
CA HIS A 109 8.23 -21.75 -3.35
C HIS A 109 7.81 -20.29 -3.14
N LEU A 110 8.74 -19.37 -3.35
CA LEU A 110 8.51 -17.93 -3.39
C LEU A 110 9.50 -17.27 -4.37
N THR A 111 9.23 -16.06 -4.81
CA THR A 111 10.13 -15.31 -5.70
C THR A 111 11.10 -14.42 -4.92
N ALA A 112 12.21 -14.02 -5.57
CA ALA A 112 13.13 -13.05 -4.97
C ALA A 112 12.43 -11.72 -4.66
N GLY A 113 11.54 -11.27 -5.56
CA GLY A 113 10.71 -10.09 -5.35
C GLY A 113 9.79 -10.22 -4.12
N GLU A 114 9.15 -11.37 -3.91
CA GLU A 114 8.31 -11.62 -2.73
C GLU A 114 9.11 -11.59 -1.43
N LEU A 115 10.32 -12.16 -1.43
CA LEU A 115 11.20 -12.16 -0.25
C LEU A 115 11.61 -10.72 0.12
N VAL A 116 12.14 -9.98 -0.85
CA VAL A 116 12.56 -8.58 -0.65
C VAL A 116 11.36 -7.73 -0.26
N ALA A 117 10.24 -7.85 -0.97
CA ALA A 117 9.02 -7.12 -0.68
C ALA A 117 8.54 -7.36 0.75
N HIS A 118 8.66 -8.57 1.31
CA HIS A 118 8.25 -8.89 2.68
C HIS A 118 9.17 -8.29 3.75
N MET A 119 10.45 -8.10 3.43
CA MET A 119 11.46 -7.58 4.37
C MET A 119 11.43 -6.05 4.50
N LEU A 120 11.01 -5.34 3.45
CA LEU A 120 11.01 -3.88 3.46
C LEU A 120 10.07 -3.32 4.55
N PRO A 121 10.48 -2.28 5.29
CA PRO A 121 9.60 -1.63 6.25
C PRO A 121 8.42 -0.97 5.55
N MET A 122 7.30 -0.88 6.27
CA MET A 122 6.12 -0.15 5.82
C MET A 122 5.35 0.40 7.02
N ASN A 123 6.06 1.15 7.87
CA ASN A 123 5.49 1.68 9.10
C ASN A 123 5.01 3.13 8.93
N ARG A 124 5.49 3.81 7.89
CA ARG A 124 5.17 5.19 7.54
C ARG A 124 5.28 5.39 6.03
N LEU A 125 4.69 6.47 5.51
CA LEU A 125 4.73 6.79 4.09
C LEU A 125 6.15 6.95 3.54
N ARG A 126 7.08 7.50 4.34
CA ARG A 126 8.49 7.61 3.95
C ARG A 126 9.10 6.25 3.60
N ASP A 127 8.79 5.20 4.37
CA ASP A 127 9.35 3.87 4.11
C ASP A 127 8.93 3.34 2.73
N VAL A 128 7.69 3.64 2.31
CA VAL A 128 7.15 3.27 0.99
C VAL A 128 7.82 4.09 -0.13
N ASN A 129 7.95 5.40 0.07
CA ASN A 129 8.52 6.29 -0.95
C ASN A 129 10.01 6.01 -1.16
N ASP A 130 10.77 5.85 -0.09
CA ASP A 130 12.21 5.62 -0.14
C ASP A 130 12.50 4.27 -0.80
N SER A 131 11.73 3.23 -0.47
CA SER A 131 11.90 1.91 -1.08
C SER A 131 11.53 1.90 -2.55
N LEU A 132 10.41 2.52 -2.95
CA LEU A 132 10.01 2.62 -4.36
C LEU A 132 11.02 3.45 -5.14
N THR A 133 11.49 4.57 -4.59
CA THR A 133 12.54 5.40 -5.21
C THR A 133 13.81 4.59 -5.43
N THR A 134 14.22 3.81 -4.42
CA THR A 134 15.40 2.94 -4.50
C THR A 134 15.22 1.88 -5.58
N ILE A 135 14.12 1.12 -5.55
CA ILE A 135 13.85 0.05 -6.53
C ILE A 135 13.77 0.59 -7.95
N ILE A 136 13.05 1.70 -8.15
CA ILE A 136 12.84 2.28 -9.48
C ILE A 136 14.14 2.94 -10.00
N GLY A 137 14.96 3.47 -9.10
CA GLY A 137 16.18 4.21 -9.43
C GLY A 137 15.92 5.64 -9.89
N SER A 138 14.75 6.19 -9.56
CA SER A 138 14.30 7.55 -9.84
C SER A 138 13.37 8.02 -8.72
N ASP A 139 13.25 9.33 -8.50
CA ASP A 139 12.36 9.89 -7.47
C ASP A 139 10.91 9.48 -7.71
N PHE A 140 10.36 8.67 -6.80
CA PHE A 140 9.00 8.15 -6.92
C PHE A 140 7.95 9.27 -6.82
N THR A 141 8.21 10.32 -6.04
CA THR A 141 7.28 11.45 -5.85
C THR A 141 7.14 12.23 -7.15
N GLU A 142 8.24 12.48 -7.86
CA GLU A 142 8.22 13.15 -9.16
C GLU A 142 7.52 12.29 -10.24
N LEU A 143 7.80 10.98 -10.26
CA LEU A 143 7.08 10.06 -11.13
C LEU A 143 5.57 10.08 -10.85
N PHE A 144 5.18 10.04 -9.58
CA PHE A 144 3.78 10.11 -9.16
C PHE A 144 3.10 11.40 -9.63
N LYS A 145 3.73 12.57 -9.45
CA LYS A 145 3.19 13.87 -9.87
C LYS A 145 2.91 13.93 -11.36
N SER A 146 3.84 13.36 -12.15
CA SER A 146 3.82 13.41 -13.62
C SER A 146 2.85 12.41 -14.25
N VAL A 147 2.29 11.49 -13.48
CA VAL A 147 1.56 10.37 -14.05
C VAL A 147 0.19 10.82 -14.59
N CYS A 148 -0.08 10.47 -15.85
CA CYS A 148 -1.35 10.76 -16.49
C CYS A 148 -2.40 9.70 -16.10
N ILE A 149 -3.50 10.15 -15.51
CA ILE A 149 -4.69 9.34 -15.27
C ILE A 149 -5.80 9.81 -16.20
N ASN A 150 -6.64 8.88 -16.66
CA ASN A 150 -7.83 9.21 -17.45
C ASN A 150 -9.09 8.86 -16.65
N PRO A 151 -9.59 9.77 -15.80
CA PRO A 151 -10.85 9.58 -15.11
C PRO A 151 -11.98 9.37 -16.14
N LYS A 152 -12.88 8.40 -15.91
CA LYS A 152 -14.01 8.11 -16.83
C LYS A 152 -14.87 9.33 -17.20
N ARG A 153 -14.83 10.39 -16.39
CA ARG A 153 -15.62 11.61 -16.55
C ARG A 153 -14.79 12.84 -16.96
N ALA A 154 -13.48 12.69 -17.10
CA ALA A 154 -12.62 13.78 -17.54
C ALA A 154 -12.51 13.79 -19.07
N PRO A 155 -12.60 14.96 -19.71
CA PRO A 155 -12.48 15.05 -21.17
C PRO A 155 -11.05 14.78 -21.66
N ASN A 156 -10.04 14.99 -20.80
CA ASN A 156 -8.62 14.80 -21.10
C ASN A 156 -7.92 14.07 -19.95
N PRO A 157 -6.79 13.39 -20.22
CA PRO A 157 -5.91 12.90 -19.16
C PRO A 157 -5.48 14.05 -18.24
N VAL A 158 -5.46 13.78 -16.94
CA VAL A 158 -5.01 14.74 -15.92
C VAL A 158 -3.81 14.15 -15.18
N THR A 159 -2.93 15.03 -14.71
CA THR A 159 -1.81 14.67 -13.83
C THR A 159 -2.14 15.04 -12.39
N PHE A 160 -1.42 14.46 -11.42
CA PHE A 160 -1.58 14.85 -10.01
C PHE A 160 -0.92 16.18 -9.65
N GLY A 161 0.09 16.63 -10.40
CA GLY A 161 0.65 17.98 -10.30
C GLY A 161 0.84 18.49 -8.86
N ALA A 162 0.14 19.59 -8.53
CA ALA A 162 0.22 20.23 -7.22
C ALA A 162 -0.57 19.47 -6.14
N GLU A 163 -1.64 18.78 -6.53
CA GLU A 163 -2.53 18.02 -5.66
C GLU A 163 -1.82 16.82 -5.03
N ALA A 164 -0.74 16.33 -5.65
CA ALA A 164 0.11 15.28 -5.10
C ALA A 164 0.55 15.62 -3.66
N GLY A 165 0.97 16.87 -3.39
CA GLY A 165 1.44 17.26 -2.05
C GLY A 165 0.40 17.04 -0.94
N LEU A 166 -0.87 17.33 -1.23
CA LEU A 166 -1.98 17.09 -0.29
C LEU A 166 -2.24 15.59 -0.10
N ILE A 167 -2.18 14.81 -1.19
CA ILE A 167 -2.33 13.34 -1.13
C ILE A 167 -1.25 12.72 -0.23
N PHE A 168 0.03 13.06 -0.45
CA PHE A 168 1.12 12.55 0.38
C PHE A 168 0.96 12.96 1.85
N LYS A 169 0.59 14.22 2.11
CA LYS A 169 0.35 14.69 3.48
C LYS A 169 -0.75 13.87 4.17
N ASP A 170 -1.89 13.68 3.51
CA ASP A 170 -3.03 13.00 4.11
C ASP A 170 -2.78 11.48 4.26
N VAL A 171 -2.05 10.84 3.34
CA VAL A 171 -1.61 9.45 3.51
C VAL A 171 -0.65 9.31 4.69
N LYS A 172 0.27 10.27 4.88
CA LYS A 172 1.13 10.30 6.06
C LYS A 172 0.29 10.41 7.34
N ASP A 173 -0.65 11.35 7.39
CA ASP A 173 -1.55 11.51 8.55
C ASP A 173 -2.40 10.25 8.79
N THR A 174 -2.71 9.48 7.74
CA THR A 174 -3.41 8.19 7.83
C THR A 174 -2.55 7.11 8.48
N PHE A 175 -1.25 7.05 8.17
CA PHE A 175 -0.30 6.17 8.87
C PHE A 175 -0.24 6.49 10.36
N ASP A 176 -0.16 7.79 10.70
CA ASP A 176 -0.10 8.26 12.08
C ASP A 176 -1.39 7.86 12.85
N LEU A 177 -2.57 8.04 12.24
CA LEU A 177 -3.84 7.58 12.82
C LEU A 177 -3.93 6.05 12.96
N ARG A 178 -3.45 5.29 11.97
CA ARG A 178 -3.39 3.83 12.06
C ARG A 178 -2.51 3.37 13.21
N HIS A 179 -1.38 4.04 13.44
CA HIS A 179 -0.50 3.74 14.57
C HIS A 179 -1.25 3.92 15.89
N ILE A 180 -1.84 5.10 16.09
CA ILE A 180 -2.58 5.42 17.31
C ILE A 180 -3.73 4.43 17.54
N PHE A 181 -4.61 4.21 16.56
CA PHE A 181 -5.79 3.36 16.76
C PHE A 181 -5.49 1.86 16.83
N SER A 182 -4.34 1.40 16.33
CA SER A 182 -3.97 -0.03 16.39
C SER A 182 -3.15 -0.38 17.63
N HIS A 183 -2.46 0.60 18.23
CA HIS A 183 -1.44 0.33 19.24
C HIS A 183 -1.59 1.15 20.53
N GLU A 184 -2.43 2.19 20.52
CA GLU A 184 -2.70 3.02 21.68
C GLU A 184 -4.17 2.90 22.11
N LEU A 185 -4.45 3.17 23.38
CA LEU A 185 -5.82 3.17 23.90
C LEU A 185 -6.63 4.39 23.39
N ALA A 186 -5.95 5.53 23.20
CA ALA A 186 -6.47 6.75 22.57
C ALA A 186 -7.92 7.14 22.95
N THR A 187 -8.29 7.00 24.22
CA THR A 187 -9.69 7.16 24.70
C THR A 187 -10.22 8.59 24.61
N SER A 188 -9.33 9.59 24.68
CA SER A 188 -9.69 11.01 24.56
C SER A 188 -9.56 11.56 23.14
N MET A 189 -9.10 10.75 22.17
CA MET A 189 -8.86 11.22 20.81
C MET A 189 -10.16 11.42 20.05
N VAL A 190 -10.37 12.63 19.55
CA VAL A 190 -11.50 13.00 18.70
C VAL A 190 -11.00 13.35 17.31
N VAL A 191 -11.59 12.71 16.30
CA VAL A 191 -11.27 12.92 14.88
C VAL A 191 -12.56 13.23 14.14
N SER A 192 -12.56 14.26 13.30
CA SER A 192 -13.73 14.65 12.52
C SER A 192 -14.04 13.64 11.42
N ALA A 193 -15.32 13.52 11.04
CA ALA A 193 -15.73 12.69 9.91
C ALA A 193 -14.98 13.06 8.62
N GLN A 194 -14.77 14.36 8.38
CA GLN A 194 -13.98 14.85 7.24
C GLN A 194 -12.55 14.32 7.26
N ARG A 195 -11.90 14.24 8.43
CA ARG A 195 -10.53 13.72 8.50
C ARG A 195 -10.48 12.21 8.16
N TYR A 196 -11.48 11.43 8.58
CA TYR A 196 -11.62 10.04 8.15
C TYR A 196 -11.91 9.89 6.65
N GLU A 197 -12.71 10.80 6.09
CA GLU A 197 -12.97 10.88 4.65
C GLU A 197 -11.67 11.13 3.88
N ASN A 198 -10.88 12.11 4.31
CA ASN A 198 -9.58 12.41 3.71
C ASN A 198 -8.64 11.19 3.78
N CYS A 199 -8.62 10.44 4.89
CA CYS A 199 -7.80 9.24 5.00
C CYS A 199 -8.06 8.25 3.86
N ILE A 200 -9.34 7.89 3.65
CA ILE A 200 -9.68 6.86 2.67
C ILE A 200 -9.54 7.36 1.24
N PHE A 201 -9.96 8.59 0.96
CA PHE A 201 -9.85 9.15 -0.39
C PHE A 201 -8.39 9.42 -0.78
N SER A 202 -7.57 9.96 0.11
CA SER A 202 -6.15 10.20 -0.19
C SER A 202 -5.38 8.89 -0.36
N VAL A 203 -5.66 7.85 0.43
CA VAL A 203 -5.08 6.52 0.18
C VAL A 203 -5.56 5.93 -1.15
N PHE A 204 -6.84 6.08 -1.50
CA PHE A 204 -7.35 5.65 -2.80
C PHE A 204 -6.66 6.37 -3.96
N MET A 205 -6.56 7.71 -3.91
CA MET A 205 -5.90 8.50 -4.95
C MET A 205 -4.41 8.21 -5.05
N TYR A 206 -3.73 7.98 -3.91
CA TYR A 206 -2.36 7.50 -3.88
C TYR A 206 -2.24 6.15 -4.59
N LEU A 207 -3.11 5.19 -4.28
CA LEU A 207 -3.09 3.88 -4.92
C LEU A 207 -3.31 3.99 -6.44
N VAL A 208 -4.19 4.87 -6.91
CA VAL A 208 -4.41 5.12 -8.34
C VAL A 208 -3.14 5.65 -9.01
N GLY A 209 -2.53 6.70 -8.47
CA GLY A 209 -1.32 7.29 -9.05
C GLY A 209 -0.12 6.35 -8.99
N ALA A 210 0.07 5.70 -7.85
CA ALA A 210 1.14 4.74 -7.65
C ALA A 210 0.98 3.54 -8.59
N GLU A 211 -0.22 2.96 -8.69
CA GLU A 211 -0.49 1.86 -9.64
C GLU A 211 -0.16 2.26 -11.07
N ARG A 212 -0.49 3.49 -11.48
CA ARG A 212 -0.17 3.96 -12.82
C ARG A 212 1.34 4.07 -13.06
N VAL A 213 2.11 4.55 -12.08
CA VAL A 213 3.57 4.55 -12.16
C VAL A 213 4.10 3.13 -12.35
N ILE A 214 3.61 2.17 -11.55
CA ILE A 214 4.03 0.77 -11.64
C ILE A 214 3.65 0.15 -13.00
N GLN A 215 2.44 0.40 -13.50
CA GLN A 215 2.00 -0.09 -14.80
C GLN A 215 2.89 0.41 -15.94
N ASN A 216 3.23 1.70 -15.93
CA ASN A 216 4.13 2.28 -16.93
C ASN A 216 5.52 1.60 -16.91
N LEU A 217 6.05 1.30 -15.72
CA LEU A 217 7.36 0.64 -15.56
C LEU A 217 7.35 -0.85 -15.95
N LEU A 218 6.20 -1.51 -15.84
CA LEU A 218 6.01 -2.91 -16.20
C LEU A 218 5.51 -3.09 -17.65
N GLY A 219 5.20 -1.99 -18.35
CA GLY A 219 4.58 -2.05 -19.69
C GLY A 219 3.16 -2.63 -19.67
N GLU A 220 2.47 -2.57 -18.51
CA GLU A 220 1.10 -3.05 -18.37
C GLU A 220 0.13 -2.03 -18.98
N THR A 221 -0.80 -2.49 -19.83
CA THR A 221 -1.91 -1.65 -20.29
C THR A 221 -2.96 -1.48 -19.20
N ALA A 222 -3.50 -0.26 -19.14
CA ALA A 222 -4.53 0.18 -18.19
C ALA A 222 -5.83 -0.62 -18.29
#